data_AF-A0A164PQ47-F1
#
_entry.id   AF-A0A164PQ47-F1
#
_cell.length_a   1.000
_cell.length_b   1.000
_cell.length_c   1.000
_cell.angle_alpha   90.00
_cell.angle_beta   90.00
_cell.angle_gamma   90.00
#
_symmetry.space_group_name_H-M   'P 1'
#
loop_
_entity.id
_entity.type
_entity.pdbx_description
1 polymer ?
#
loop_
_entity_poly.entity_id
_entity_poly.type
_entity_poly.pdbx_seq_one_letter_code
_entity_poly.pdbx_strand_id
1 'polypeptide(L)'
;MLIATAAAVLAVVLHTAAALLAARENYGRTLPMMSGSYPVRPARRVRRVQTVGWILSLVAAVQFANTYWLSQPWLSVTIAIAVLVFVNGAPSLIVSLAHNRRLGTGAGPDVSSPR
;
A
#
# COMPACT_ATOMS: atom_id res chain seq x y z
N MET A 1 15.70 10.61 14.55
CA MET A 1 15.85 9.90 13.26
C MET A 1 15.47 8.43 13.35
N LEU A 2 16.11 7.62 14.20
CA LEU A 2 15.82 6.17 14.32
C LEU A 2 14.33 5.83 14.48
N ILE A 3 13.60 6.60 15.31
CA ILE A 3 12.14 6.43 15.50
C ILE A 3 11.37 6.67 14.20
N ALA A 4 11.71 7.72 13.45
CA ALA A 4 11.05 8.07 12.18
C ALA A 4 11.27 6.96 11.14
N THR A 5 12.50 6.48 11.03
CA THR A 5 12.87 5.41 10.10
C THR A 5 12.19 4.09 10.47
N ALA A 6 12.18 3.72 11.76
CA ALA A 6 11.51 2.52 12.24
C ALA A 6 9.98 2.58 12.00
N ALA A 7 9.35 3.73 12.27
CA ALA A 7 7.93 3.94 12.01
C ALA A 7 7.60 3.84 10.51
N ALA A 8 8.42 4.43 9.64
CA ALA A 8 8.24 4.35 8.20
C ALA A 8 8.36 2.91 7.67
N VAL A 9 9.38 2.17 8.12
CA VAL A 9 9.56 0.75 7.74
C VAL A 9 8.36 -0.08 8.20
N LEU A 10 7.91 0.09 9.44
CA LEU A 10 6.76 -0.66 9.96
C LEU A 10 5.47 -0.31 9.21
N ALA A 11 5.26 0.96 8.87
CA ALA A 11 4.13 1.39 8.05
C ALA A 11 4.13 0.70 6.67
N VAL A 12 5.28 0.69 5.97
CA VAL A 12 5.42 0.02 4.67
C VAL A 12 5.13 -1.47 4.78
N VAL A 13 5.64 -2.14 5.81
CA VAL A 13 5.37 -3.57 6.06
C VAL A 13 3.88 -3.83 6.27
N LEU A 14 3.21 -3.00 7.07
CA LEU A 14 1.77 -3.16 7.33
C LEU A 14 0.93 -2.91 6.08
N HIS A 15 1.23 -1.85 5.31
CA HIS A 15 0.53 -1.59 4.05
C HIS A 15 0.73 -2.74 3.04
N THR A 16 1.95 -3.28 2.97
CA THR A 16 2.25 -4.43 2.10
C THR A 16 1.48 -5.68 2.56
N ALA A 17 1.45 -5.96 3.87
CA ALA A 17 0.71 -7.09 4.43
C ALA A 17 -0.80 -6.96 4.20
N ALA A 18 -1.38 -5.77 4.38
CA ALA A 18 -2.78 -5.50 4.09
C ALA A 18 -3.12 -5.73 2.61
N ALA A 19 -2.27 -5.24 1.70
CA ALA A 19 -2.44 -5.43 0.26
C ALA A 19 -2.34 -6.90 -0.14
N LEU A 20 -1.38 -7.65 0.43
CA LEU A 20 -1.24 -9.10 0.19
C LEU A 20 -2.44 -9.90 0.71
N LEU A 21 -2.98 -9.56 1.88
CA LEU A 21 -4.19 -10.17 2.41
C LEU A 21 -5.39 -9.89 1.50
N ALA A 22 -5.56 -8.64 1.06
CA ALA A 22 -6.62 -8.28 0.12
C ALA A 22 -6.48 -9.02 -1.22
N ALA A 23 -5.27 -9.20 -1.73
CA ALA A 23 -5.01 -9.96 -2.96
C ALA A 23 -5.34 -11.44 -2.81
N ARG A 24 -5.02 -12.05 -1.67
CA ARG A 24 -5.40 -13.44 -1.36
C ARG A 24 -6.91 -13.62 -1.25
N GLU A 25 -7.61 -12.67 -0.63
CA GLU A 25 -9.08 -12.66 -0.55
C GLU A 25 -9.77 -12.48 -1.92
N ASN A 26 -9.05 -11.99 -2.93
CA ASN A 26 -9.56 -11.71 -4.28
C ASN A 26 -8.83 -12.54 -5.36
N TYR A 27 -8.37 -13.75 -5.03
CA TYR A 27 -7.72 -14.63 -5.98
C TYR A 27 -8.65 -14.96 -7.18
N GLY A 28 -8.12 -14.87 -8.41
CA GLY A 28 -8.90 -15.05 -9.64
C GLY A 28 -9.68 -13.82 -10.13
N ARG A 29 -9.61 -12.67 -9.44
CA ARG A 29 -10.21 -11.40 -9.87
C ARG A 29 -9.17 -10.27 -9.92
N THR A 30 -9.32 -9.36 -10.88
CA THR A 30 -8.47 -8.18 -11.01
C THR A 30 -8.69 -7.20 -9.87
N LEU A 31 -7.60 -6.66 -9.32
CA LEU A 31 -7.65 -5.68 -8.24
C LEU A 31 -7.61 -4.25 -8.80
N PRO A 32 -8.34 -3.29 -8.18
CA PRO A 32 -8.22 -1.88 -8.54
C PRO A 32 -6.81 -1.36 -8.21
N MET A 33 -6.21 -0.63 -9.15
CA MET A 33 -4.82 -0.17 -9.01
C MET A 33 -4.66 1.07 -8.12
N MET A 34 -5.63 1.98 -8.10
CA MET A 34 -5.56 3.23 -7.33
C MET A 34 -6.82 3.52 -6.53
N SER A 35 -7.98 3.39 -7.16
CA SER A 35 -9.28 3.69 -6.56
C SER A 35 -10.32 2.75 -7.19
N GLY A 36 -11.12 2.11 -6.34
CA GLY A 36 -12.15 1.18 -6.77
C GLY A 36 -12.59 0.27 -5.64
N SER A 37 -13.84 -0.17 -5.70
CA SER A 37 -14.36 -1.17 -4.76
C SER A 37 -13.70 -2.52 -5.04
N TYR A 38 -13.12 -3.14 -4.02
CA TYR A 38 -12.69 -4.53 -4.12
C TYR A 38 -13.90 -5.42 -4.45
N PRO A 39 -13.74 -6.42 -5.33
CA PRO A 39 -14.81 -7.37 -5.66
C PRO A 39 -15.36 -8.10 -4.43
N VAL A 40 -14.48 -8.35 -3.45
CA VAL A 40 -14.82 -8.88 -2.12
C VAL A 40 -14.51 -7.79 -1.09
N ARG A 41 -15.48 -7.48 -0.22
CA ARG A 41 -15.27 -6.49 0.85
C ARG A 41 -14.08 -6.93 1.72
N PRO A 42 -13.07 -6.06 1.94
CA PRO A 42 -11.90 -6.43 2.72
C PRO A 42 -12.29 -6.85 4.14
N ALA A 43 -11.73 -7.95 4.63
CA ALA A 43 -11.98 -8.39 5.99
C ALA A 43 -11.60 -7.31 7.01
N ARG A 44 -12.27 -7.30 8.17
CA ARG A 44 -12.06 -6.31 9.25
C ARG A 44 -10.58 -6.25 9.70
N ARG A 45 -9.86 -7.37 9.57
CA ARG A 45 -8.42 -7.47 9.84
C ARG A 45 -7.56 -6.67 8.86
N VAL A 46 -7.88 -6.71 7.55
CA VAL A 46 -7.18 -5.92 6.51
C VAL A 46 -7.32 -4.43 6.80
N ARG A 47 -8.55 -3.98 7.11
CA ARG A 47 -8.79 -2.58 7.49
C ARG A 47 -8.00 -2.15 8.71
N ARG A 48 -7.94 -2.97 9.76
CA ARG A 48 -7.16 -2.67 10.97
C ARG A 48 -5.66 -2.52 10.66
N VAL A 49 -5.09 -3.45 9.91
CA VAL A 49 -3.67 -3.39 9.52
C VAL A 49 -3.39 -2.12 8.69
N GLN A 50 -4.29 -1.78 7.76
CA GLN A 50 -4.17 -0.57 6.95
C GLN A 50 -4.28 0.71 7.80
N THR A 51 -5.19 0.75 8.79
CA THR A 51 -5.30 1.89 9.72
C THR A 51 -4.05 2.04 10.58
N VAL A 52 -3.49 0.94 11.10
CA VAL A 52 -2.25 1.00 11.90
C VAL A 52 -1.07 1.47 11.03
N GLY A 53 -0.96 0.97 9.80
CA GLY A 53 0.03 1.44 8.82
C GLY A 53 -0.12 2.95 8.54
N TRP A 54 -1.36 3.41 8.36
CA TRP A 54 -1.65 4.83 8.14
C TRP A 54 -1.25 5.71 9.33
N ILE A 55 -1.58 5.31 10.57
CA ILE A 55 -1.18 6.04 11.78
C ILE A 55 0.35 6.12 11.88
N LEU A 56 1.06 5.02 11.64
CA LEU A 56 2.53 5.01 11.67
C LEU A 56 3.13 5.88 10.57
N SER A 57 2.50 5.97 9.40
CA SER A 57 2.95 6.86 8.32
C SER A 57 2.86 8.33 8.71
N LEU A 58 1.83 8.73 9.47
CA LEU A 58 1.71 10.09 10.03
C LEU A 58 2.80 10.36 11.04
N VAL A 59 3.04 9.42 11.96
CA VAL A 59 4.12 9.55 12.96
C VAL A 59 5.48 9.73 12.28
N ALA A 60 5.75 8.94 11.24
CA ALA A 60 6.98 9.07 10.45
C ALA A 60 7.06 10.45 9.76
N ALA A 61 6.00 10.87 9.07
CA ALA A 61 5.96 12.13 8.34
C ALA A 61 6.19 13.35 9.26
N VAL A 62 5.53 13.38 10.43
CA VAL A 62 5.72 14.45 11.43
C VAL A 62 7.15 14.49 11.94
N GLN A 63 7.75 13.34 12.23
CA GLN A 63 9.13 13.28 12.73
C GLN A 63 10.15 13.72 11.66
N PHE A 64 9.93 13.36 10.39
CA PHE A 64 10.75 13.88 9.29
C PHE A 64 10.57 15.38 9.10
N ALA A 65 9.34 15.88 9.11
CA ALA A 65 9.02 17.30 9.00
C ALA A 65 9.70 18.14 10.09
N ASN A 66 9.59 17.68 11.35
CA ASN A 66 10.13 18.38 12.52
C ASN A 66 11.65 18.64 12.42
N THR A 67 12.37 17.82 11.65
CA THR A 67 13.83 17.95 11.48
C THR A 67 14.21 19.20 10.68
N TYR A 68 13.37 19.59 9.73
CA TYR A 68 13.63 20.71 8.83
C TYR A 68 12.69 21.89 9.06
N TRP A 69 11.74 21.77 9.98
CA TRP A 69 10.67 22.76 10.18
C TRP A 69 11.19 24.18 10.43
N LEU A 70 12.19 24.32 11.30
CA LEU A 70 12.73 25.64 11.68
C LEU A 70 13.72 26.21 10.66
N SER A 71 14.43 25.35 9.92
CA SER A 71 15.50 25.77 9.00
C SER A 71 15.04 25.87 7.55
N GLN A 72 14.20 24.94 7.11
CA GLN A 72 13.75 24.78 5.72
C GLN A 72 12.29 24.27 5.70
N PRO A 73 11.31 25.12 6.03
CA PRO A 73 9.91 24.69 6.20
C PRO A 73 9.31 24.11 4.91
N TRP A 74 9.68 24.65 3.75
CA TRP A 74 9.23 24.10 2.46
C TRP A 74 9.77 22.69 2.20
N LEU A 75 11.06 22.44 2.50
CA LEU A 75 11.64 21.10 2.40
C LEU A 75 10.94 20.13 3.35
N SER A 76 10.68 20.55 4.59
CA SER A 76 9.91 19.77 5.57
C SER A 76 8.55 19.34 5.02
N VAL A 77 7.78 20.28 4.45
CA VAL A 77 6.47 19.99 3.85
C VAL A 77 6.60 19.03 2.67
N THR A 78 7.57 19.23 1.78
CA THR A 78 7.82 18.34 0.64
C THR A 78 8.16 16.92 1.09
N ILE A 79 9.02 16.76 2.09
CA ILE A 79 9.38 15.45 2.66
C ILE A 79 8.16 14.79 3.30
N ALA A 80 7.36 15.53 4.07
CA ALA A 80 6.15 14.99 4.69
C ALA A 80 5.16 14.46 3.65
N ILE A 81 4.89 15.25 2.59
CA ILE A 81 4.02 14.83 1.50
C ILE A 81 4.58 13.60 0.79
N ALA A 82 5.87 13.59 0.46
CA ALA A 82 6.51 12.46 -0.19
C ALA A 82 6.39 11.18 0.66
N VAL A 83 6.70 11.24 1.96
CA VAL A 83 6.57 10.11 2.87
C VAL A 83 5.13 9.60 2.89
N LEU A 84 4.13 10.48 3.04
CA LEU A 84 2.74 10.06 3.07
C LEU A 84 2.30 9.41 1.75
N VAL A 85 2.62 10.01 0.60
CA VAL A 85 2.23 9.47 -0.71
C VAL A 85 2.90 8.12 -0.96
N PHE A 86 4.20 8.01 -0.75
CA PHE A 86 4.93 6.76 -1.04
C PHE A 86 4.56 5.64 -0.07
N VAL A 87 4.49 5.90 1.24
CA VAL A 87 4.19 4.86 2.23
C VAL A 87 2.76 4.33 2.10
N ASN A 88 1.79 5.20 1.78
CA ASN A 88 0.39 4.78 1.66
C ASN A 88 0.05 4.23 0.26
N GLY A 89 0.56 4.86 -0.80
CA GLY A 89 0.18 4.56 -2.18
C GLY A 89 0.99 3.45 -2.83
N ALA A 90 2.32 3.47 -2.65
CA ALA A 90 3.22 2.55 -3.38
C ALA A 90 2.99 1.07 -3.05
N PRO A 91 2.77 0.64 -1.79
CA PRO A 91 2.57 -0.78 -1.48
C PRO A 91 1.32 -1.35 -2.18
N SER A 92 0.22 -0.60 -2.19
CA SER A 92 -1.03 -1.01 -2.84
C SER A 92 -0.85 -1.12 -4.35
N LEU A 93 -0.18 -0.14 -4.98
CA LEU A 93 0.13 -0.16 -6.41
C LEU A 93 1.00 -1.36 -6.79
N ILE A 94 2.09 -1.60 -6.05
CA ILE A 94 3.03 -2.68 -6.31
C ILE A 94 2.32 -4.03 -6.22
N VAL A 95 1.54 -4.26 -5.18
CA VAL A 95 0.82 -5.52 -4.98
C VAL A 95 -0.26 -5.72 -6.04
N SER A 96 -1.06 -4.69 -6.35
CA SER A 96 -2.08 -4.79 -7.40
C SER A 96 -1.48 -5.06 -8.78
N LEU A 97 -0.38 -4.39 -9.14
CA LEU A 97 0.32 -4.63 -10.41
C LEU A 97 0.89 -6.04 -10.48
N ALA A 98 1.54 -6.52 -9.41
CA ALA A 98 2.09 -7.87 -9.36
C ALA A 98 0.98 -8.94 -9.43
N HIS A 99 -0.15 -8.73 -8.76
CA HIS A 99 -1.31 -9.63 -8.80
C HIS A 99 -1.95 -9.67 -10.19
N ASN A 100 -2.21 -8.50 -10.78
CA ASN A 100 -2.84 -8.42 -12.11
C ASN A 100 -1.94 -8.98 -13.22
N ARG A 101 -0.60 -8.83 -13.12
CA ARG A 101 0.34 -9.48 -14.04
C ARG A 101 0.24 -11.01 -13.99
N ARG A 102 0.16 -11.59 -12.78
CA ARG A 102 0.02 -13.05 -12.61
C ARG A 102 -1.27 -13.59 -13.21
N LEU A 103 -2.37 -12.83 -13.11
CA LEU A 103 -3.64 -13.19 -13.76
C LEU A 103 -3.53 -13.12 -15.28
N GLY A 104 -2.91 -12.08 -15.84
CA GLY A 104 -2.71 -11.93 -17.28
C GLY A 104 -1.77 -12.99 -17.90
N THR A 105 -0.81 -13.50 -17.14
CA THR A 105 0.09 -14.58 -17.59
C THR A 105 -0.46 -15.99 -17.32
N GLY A 106 -1.44 -16.13 -16.42
CA GLY A 106 -2.07 -17.42 -16.06
C GLY A 106 -3.38 -17.71 -16.80
N ALA A 107 -3.96 -16.71 -17.48
CA ALA A 107 -5.15 -16.85 -18.31
C ALA A 107 -4.77 -16.85 -19.81
N GLY A 108 -4.08 -17.89 -20.25
CA GLY A 108 -4.25 -18.31 -21.64
C GLY A 108 -5.70 -18.77 -21.82
N PRO A 109 -6.35 -18.54 -22.98
CA PRO A 109 -7.66 -19.09 -23.22
C PRO A 109 -7.56 -20.63 -23.15
N ASP A 110 -8.24 -21.25 -22.20
CA ASP A 110 -8.51 -22.68 -22.22
C ASP A 110 -9.39 -22.97 -23.45
N VAL A 111 -8.73 -23.23 -24.57
CA VAL A 111 -9.30 -23.86 -25.74
C VAL A 111 -9.40 -25.35 -25.42
N SER A 112 -10.40 -25.74 -24.64
CA SER A 112 -10.77 -27.15 -24.48
C SER A 112 -12.24 -27.30 -24.06
N SER A 113 -13.15 -26.91 -24.94
CA SER A 113 -14.49 -27.50 -24.97
C SER A 113 -14.49 -28.64 -26.00
N PRO A 114 -14.57 -29.91 -25.59
CA PRO A 114 -14.94 -30.96 -26.51
C PRO A 114 -16.46 -30.91 -26.69
N ARG A 115 -16.90 -30.81 -27.95
CA ARG A 115 -18.23 -31.27 -28.37
C ARG A 115 -18.12 -32.74 -28.73
#